data_AF-A0A925ME05-F1
#
_entry.id   AF-A0A925ME05-F1
#
_cell.length_a   1.000
_cell.length_b   1.000
_cell.length_c   1.000
_cell.angle_alpha   90.00
_cell.angle_beta   90.00
_cell.angle_gamma   90.00
#
_symmetry.space_group_name_H-M   'P 1'
#
loop_
_entity.id
_entity.type
_entity.pdbx_description
1 polymer ?
#
loop_
_entity_poly.entity_id
_entity_poly.type
_entity_poly.pdbx_seq_one_letter_code
_entity_poly.pdbx_strand_id
1 'polypeptide(L)'
;MQMSPELTKAAAGHAALSFRGLDIELDTLAQMAVTEIRTALEADEPALRRMAATLLADLPRPYAIPLLLKALTDRQAEVRIAAAISAGRMNTESAAAPLVTALQSEVDPTVSAQQIQALGELGPLAGTIAHETLTQLAARPGRIAVLATGALIATGDLSGVRTLASEMIAPQPERRLVAIQAAAIAARQPVMRSVLRRALADRMLQIRLTAAEALAEIGDTSAHLVLLAAAKSGNRDIAWRAEAALARLGNFARDPQGAAEMLRKIIVDTHNPKRRVAVVPLLRAYGPHAGAPVLRMLLADADRNVRLAAIDAIEDVAADNDAEAIWLYRPLVTDDDGFVRAKAAGRLVRWSTAPGAAGSTVVSASHDGTLEVHRSEDVAPAPRSGLDPQFLARSADLDYVRATLERNPAARRTQLLRVQDAYRQIAASGVEDLVRHATARLAEIDAALADH
;
A
#
# COMPACT_ATOMS: atom_id res chain seq x y z
N MET A 1 -5.10 -12.16 27.26
CA MET A 1 -6.37 -12.59 26.63
C MET A 1 -6.07 -12.81 25.16
N GLN A 2 -5.68 -14.04 24.80
CA GLN A 2 -5.29 -14.45 23.45
C GLN A 2 -6.52 -15.02 22.74
N MET A 3 -6.77 -14.62 21.48
CA MET A 3 -7.79 -15.23 20.63
C MET A 3 -7.40 -16.69 20.30
N SER A 4 -8.37 -17.60 20.25
CA SER A 4 -8.11 -19.05 20.24
C SER A 4 -7.62 -19.59 18.88
N PRO A 5 -6.71 -20.60 18.87
CA PRO A 5 -6.18 -21.24 17.66
C PRO A 5 -7.25 -21.93 16.77
N GLU A 6 -8.44 -22.18 17.31
CA GLU A 6 -9.52 -22.91 16.63
C GLU A 6 -10.33 -22.00 15.69
N LEU A 7 -10.44 -20.70 15.99
CA LEU A 7 -10.98 -19.69 15.06
C LEU A 7 -10.06 -19.48 13.83
N THR A 8 -8.75 -19.70 14.01
CA THR A 8 -7.72 -19.57 12.96
C THR A 8 -7.82 -20.71 11.94
N LYS A 9 -8.23 -21.91 12.38
CA LYS A 9 -8.48 -23.07 11.50
C LYS A 9 -9.87 -23.06 10.84
N ALA A 10 -10.86 -22.39 11.44
CA ALA A 10 -12.21 -22.27 10.89
C ALA A 10 -12.26 -21.31 9.68
N ALA A 11 -11.49 -20.22 9.70
CA ALA A 11 -11.33 -19.32 8.55
C ALA A 11 -10.58 -19.97 7.37
N ALA A 12 -9.62 -20.86 7.66
CA ALA A 12 -8.86 -21.60 6.65
C ALA A 12 -9.69 -22.62 5.85
N GLY A 13 -10.82 -23.10 6.41
CA GLY A 13 -11.71 -24.06 5.75
C GLY A 13 -12.70 -23.43 4.77
N HIS A 14 -13.10 -22.18 5.00
CA HIS A 14 -14.03 -21.45 4.13
C HIS A 14 -13.33 -20.95 2.84
N ALA A 15 -12.05 -20.61 2.94
CA ALA A 15 -11.21 -20.17 1.81
C ALA A 15 -10.94 -21.25 0.73
N ALA A 16 -11.25 -22.52 1.00
CA ALA A 16 -10.96 -23.64 0.10
C ALA A 16 -12.12 -24.00 -0.85
N LEU A 17 -13.34 -23.49 -0.64
CA LEU A 17 -14.53 -23.94 -1.39
C LEU A 17 -15.17 -22.89 -2.31
N SER A 18 -14.85 -21.60 -2.20
CA SER A 18 -15.34 -20.57 -3.14
C SER A 18 -14.28 -20.21 -4.20
N PHE A 19 -13.85 -21.26 -4.92
CA PHE A 19 -12.66 -21.27 -5.79
C PHE A 19 -12.95 -20.95 -7.27
N ARG A 20 -13.99 -20.15 -7.55
CA ARG A 20 -14.26 -19.53 -8.87
C ARG A 20 -14.46 -18.02 -8.72
N GLY A 21 -13.35 -17.30 -8.53
CA GLY A 21 -13.32 -15.84 -8.53
C GLY A 21 -13.80 -15.20 -7.23
N LEU A 22 -12.87 -14.84 -6.33
CA LEU A 22 -13.07 -13.87 -5.22
C LEU A 22 -14.49 -13.81 -4.60
N ASP A 23 -15.06 -14.95 -4.21
CA ASP A 23 -16.37 -15.03 -3.52
C ASP A 23 -16.24 -14.73 -2.00
N ILE A 24 -15.29 -13.86 -1.62
CA ILE A 24 -15.45 -13.02 -0.44
C ILE A 24 -15.87 -11.68 -1.02
N GLU A 25 -17.10 -11.26 -0.77
CA GLU A 25 -17.61 -9.97 -1.25
C GLU A 25 -16.56 -8.89 -0.91
N LEU A 26 -16.17 -8.08 -1.91
CA LEU A 26 -15.14 -7.04 -1.73
C LEU A 26 -15.47 -6.12 -0.55
N ASP A 27 -16.75 -5.91 -0.30
CA ASP A 27 -17.27 -5.19 0.87
C ASP A 27 -16.89 -5.88 2.18
N THR A 28 -16.91 -7.20 2.25
CA THR A 28 -16.46 -7.98 3.42
C THR A 28 -14.96 -7.79 3.65
N LEU A 29 -14.12 -7.87 2.60
CA LEU A 29 -12.67 -7.62 2.73
C LEU A 29 -12.37 -6.18 3.16
N ALA A 30 -13.09 -5.21 2.59
CA ALA A 30 -12.98 -3.80 2.96
C ALA A 30 -13.33 -3.60 4.44
N GLN A 31 -14.45 -4.17 4.88
CA GLN A 31 -14.91 -4.06 6.27
C GLN A 31 -13.97 -4.76 7.24
N MET A 32 -13.39 -5.91 6.88
CA MET A 32 -12.36 -6.58 7.66
C MET A 32 -11.14 -5.68 7.84
N ALA A 33 -10.57 -5.15 6.75
CA ALA A 33 -9.42 -4.26 6.79
C ALA A 33 -9.69 -3.00 7.62
N VAL A 34 -10.86 -2.39 7.42
CA VAL A 34 -11.31 -1.20 8.17
C VAL A 34 -11.47 -1.52 9.65
N THR A 35 -12.03 -2.67 10.00
CA THR A 35 -12.23 -3.08 11.39
C THR A 35 -10.90 -3.34 12.08
N GLU A 36 -10.01 -4.11 11.47
CA GLU A 36 -8.68 -4.42 12.03
C GLU A 36 -7.85 -3.14 12.23
N ILE A 37 -7.83 -2.24 11.23
CA ILE A 37 -7.11 -0.96 11.34
C ILE A 37 -7.74 -0.05 12.39
N ARG A 38 -9.07 0.02 12.47
CA ARG A 38 -9.78 0.83 13.47
C ARG A 38 -9.48 0.35 14.89
N THR A 39 -9.59 -0.95 15.15
CA THR A 39 -9.27 -1.53 16.46
C THR A 39 -7.80 -1.30 16.81
N ALA A 40 -6.88 -1.45 15.85
CA ALA A 40 -5.47 -1.18 16.08
C ALA A 40 -5.16 0.29 16.37
N LEU A 41 -5.91 1.24 15.78
CA LEU A 41 -5.85 2.67 16.13
C LEU A 41 -6.41 2.99 17.53
N GLU A 42 -7.10 2.06 18.16
CA GLU A 42 -7.61 2.18 19.54
C GLU A 42 -6.75 1.45 20.56
N ALA A 43 -5.73 0.73 20.12
CA ALA A 43 -4.84 -0.01 21.01
C ALA A 43 -4.07 0.92 21.95
N ASP A 44 -3.86 0.47 23.19
CA ASP A 44 -3.06 1.19 24.17
C ASP A 44 -1.60 1.37 23.72
N GLU A 45 -1.08 0.36 23.02
CA GLU A 45 0.29 0.30 22.52
C GLU A 45 0.51 1.27 21.34
N PRO A 46 1.39 2.29 21.47
CA PRO A 46 1.68 3.24 20.40
C PRO A 46 2.20 2.59 19.11
N ALA A 47 2.95 1.50 19.23
CA ALA A 47 3.52 0.80 18.08
C ALA A 47 2.42 0.23 17.17
N LEU A 48 1.33 -0.30 17.76
CA LEU A 48 0.18 -0.81 17.02
C LEU A 48 -0.60 0.32 16.34
N ARG A 49 -0.86 1.43 17.06
CA ARG A 49 -1.51 2.61 16.46
C ARG A 49 -0.70 3.21 15.32
N ARG A 50 0.62 3.31 15.48
CA ARG A 50 1.53 3.79 14.44
C ARG A 50 1.47 2.91 13.20
N MET A 51 1.49 1.58 13.38
CA MET A 51 1.39 0.64 12.27
C MET A 51 0.03 0.76 11.56
N ALA A 52 -1.06 0.86 12.32
CA ALA A 52 -2.40 1.09 11.76
C ALA A 52 -2.47 2.38 10.94
N ALA A 53 -1.88 3.48 11.44
CA ALA A 53 -1.81 4.75 10.72
C ALA A 53 -1.07 4.64 9.36
N THR A 54 -0.02 3.81 9.27
CA THR A 54 0.69 3.59 8.00
C THR A 54 -0.13 2.89 6.92
N LEU A 55 -1.19 2.18 7.30
CA LEU A 55 -2.06 1.44 6.37
C LEU A 55 -3.27 2.24 5.88
N LEU A 56 -3.50 3.44 6.42
CA LEU A 56 -4.68 4.24 6.04
C LEU A 56 -4.73 4.59 4.55
N ALA A 57 -3.57 4.79 3.91
CA ALA A 57 -3.48 4.99 2.46
C ALA A 57 -3.91 3.77 1.63
N ASP A 58 -3.93 2.58 2.24
CA ASP A 58 -4.31 1.33 1.59
C ASP A 58 -5.83 1.07 1.71
N LEU A 59 -6.56 1.86 2.51
CA LEU A 59 -8.00 1.75 2.66
C LEU A 59 -8.77 2.55 1.58
N PRO A 60 -10.01 2.14 1.25
CA PRO A 60 -10.91 2.97 0.45
C PRO A 60 -11.19 4.31 1.15
N ARG A 61 -11.19 5.39 0.36
CA ARG A 61 -11.22 6.79 0.86
C ARG A 61 -12.34 7.08 1.87
N PRO A 62 -13.60 6.63 1.68
CA PRO A 62 -14.67 6.91 2.64
C PRO A 62 -14.38 6.41 4.06
N TYR A 63 -13.61 5.33 4.19
CA TYR A 63 -13.21 4.76 5.48
C TYR A 63 -11.88 5.30 5.98
N ALA A 64 -10.95 5.61 5.06
CA ALA A 64 -9.62 6.11 5.40
C ALA A 64 -9.64 7.51 6.03
N ILE A 65 -10.44 8.45 5.48
CA ILE A 65 -10.41 9.86 5.91
C ILE A 65 -10.84 10.06 7.38
N PRO A 66 -11.93 9.44 7.89
CA PRO A 66 -12.28 9.55 9.30
C PRO A 66 -11.20 8.98 10.23
N LEU A 67 -10.58 7.85 9.85
CA LEU A 67 -9.51 7.23 10.64
C LEU A 67 -8.21 8.05 10.59
N LEU A 68 -7.95 8.73 9.48
CA LEU A 68 -6.82 9.64 9.31
C LEU A 68 -6.90 10.84 10.25
N LEU A 69 -8.08 11.47 10.39
CA LEU A 69 -8.31 12.56 11.33
C LEU A 69 -7.96 12.16 12.78
N LYS A 70 -8.35 10.95 13.18
CA LYS A 70 -8.02 10.40 14.51
C LYS A 70 -6.51 10.19 14.66
N ALA A 71 -5.86 9.58 13.68
CA ALA A 71 -4.43 9.29 13.74
C ALA A 71 -3.54 10.55 13.70
N LEU A 72 -3.97 11.59 12.98
CA LEU A 72 -3.29 12.89 12.93
C LEU A 72 -3.32 13.67 14.24
N THR A 73 -4.23 13.33 15.15
CA THR A 73 -4.38 13.97 16.47
C THR A 73 -3.97 13.05 17.62
N ASP A 74 -3.25 11.97 17.32
CA ASP A 74 -2.78 11.01 18.34
C ASP A 74 -1.82 11.66 19.33
N ARG A 75 -1.90 11.21 20.59
CA ARG A 75 -1.01 11.64 21.68
C ARG A 75 0.48 11.37 21.42
N GLN A 76 0.82 10.37 20.60
CA GLN A 76 2.21 10.02 20.28
C GLN A 76 2.64 10.59 18.94
N ALA A 77 3.80 11.26 18.93
CA ALA A 77 4.34 11.95 17.75
C ALA A 77 4.57 11.00 16.57
N GLU A 78 5.04 9.78 16.82
CA GLU A 78 5.31 8.79 15.79
C GLU A 78 4.06 8.33 15.07
N VAL A 79 2.91 8.31 15.75
CA VAL A 79 1.60 7.97 15.15
C VAL A 79 1.15 9.11 14.23
N ARG A 80 1.31 10.37 14.67
CA ARG A 80 1.00 11.55 13.85
C ARG A 80 1.88 11.64 12.60
N ILE A 81 3.16 11.32 12.72
CA ILE A 81 4.11 11.21 11.59
C ILE A 81 3.64 10.14 10.60
N ALA A 82 3.30 8.94 11.10
CA ALA A 82 2.81 7.86 10.25
C ALA A 82 1.51 8.24 9.51
N ALA A 83 0.58 8.92 10.20
CA ALA A 83 -0.64 9.43 9.61
C ALA A 83 -0.36 10.48 8.53
N ALA A 84 0.57 11.42 8.78
CA ALA A 84 0.96 12.42 7.80
C ALA A 84 1.58 11.80 6.53
N ILE A 85 2.48 10.82 6.69
CA ILE A 85 3.03 10.05 5.55
C ILE A 85 1.91 9.36 4.77
N SER A 86 0.96 8.73 5.48
CA SER A 86 -0.19 8.05 4.87
C SER A 86 -1.04 9.04 4.07
N ALA A 87 -1.32 10.23 4.62
CA ALA A 87 -2.07 11.27 3.95
C ALA A 87 -1.41 11.77 2.66
N GLY A 88 -0.09 11.98 2.66
CA GLY A 88 0.67 12.31 1.44
C GLY A 88 0.53 11.23 0.37
N ARG A 89 0.65 9.95 0.77
CA ARG A 89 0.51 8.78 -0.12
C ARG A 89 -0.90 8.59 -0.68
N MET A 90 -1.94 9.07 0.01
CA MET A 90 -3.32 8.95 -0.47
C MET A 90 -3.56 9.73 -1.77
N ASN A 91 -2.73 10.75 -2.06
CA ASN A 91 -2.78 11.56 -3.28
C ASN A 91 -4.21 12.02 -3.63
N THR A 92 -4.91 12.57 -2.64
CA THR A 92 -6.31 13.00 -2.74
C THR A 92 -6.50 14.33 -2.03
N GLU A 93 -7.25 15.24 -2.64
CA GLU A 93 -7.57 16.56 -2.06
C GLU A 93 -8.25 16.43 -0.69
N SER A 94 -9.07 15.39 -0.48
CA SER A 94 -9.74 15.10 0.79
C SER A 94 -8.77 14.90 1.98
N ALA A 95 -7.49 14.61 1.75
CA ALA A 95 -6.48 14.47 2.79
C ALA A 95 -5.86 15.83 3.20
N ALA A 96 -6.00 16.88 2.38
CA ALA A 96 -5.36 18.17 2.61
C ALA A 96 -5.96 18.91 3.82
N ALA A 97 -7.28 18.98 3.95
CA ALA A 97 -7.92 19.66 5.07
C ALA A 97 -7.60 19.03 6.44
N PRO A 98 -7.68 17.70 6.63
CA PRO A 98 -7.19 17.04 7.83
C PRO A 98 -5.74 17.38 8.18
N LEU A 99 -4.84 17.38 7.18
CA LEU A 99 -3.43 17.71 7.37
C LEU A 99 -3.22 19.16 7.79
N VAL A 100 -3.93 20.12 7.18
CA VAL A 100 -3.84 21.53 7.54
C VAL A 100 -4.30 21.77 8.97
N THR A 101 -5.45 21.20 9.37
CA THR A 101 -5.96 21.31 10.76
C THR A 101 -4.97 20.73 11.77
N ALA A 102 -4.37 19.57 11.45
CA ALA A 102 -3.36 18.96 12.33
C ALA A 102 -2.09 19.82 12.40
N LEU A 103 -1.64 20.39 11.28
CA LEU A 103 -0.46 21.26 11.22
C LEU A 103 -0.65 22.57 12.00
N GLN A 104 -1.85 23.15 11.99
CA GLN A 104 -2.16 24.37 12.74
C GLN A 104 -2.09 24.21 14.26
N SER A 105 -2.35 23.00 14.76
CA SER A 105 -2.31 22.68 16.19
C SER A 105 -1.04 21.94 16.62
N GLU A 106 -0.12 21.64 15.70
CA GLU A 106 1.09 20.89 15.99
C GLU A 106 2.14 21.73 16.71
N VAL A 107 2.79 21.11 17.71
CA VAL A 107 3.83 21.73 18.53
C VAL A 107 5.19 21.07 18.35
N ASP A 108 5.24 19.80 17.91
CA ASP A 108 6.48 19.09 17.65
C ASP A 108 7.02 19.45 16.26
N PRO A 109 8.20 20.10 16.16
CA PRO A 109 8.77 20.50 14.88
C PRO A 109 9.06 19.33 13.92
N THR A 110 9.27 18.13 14.45
CA THR A 110 9.49 16.92 13.65
C THR A 110 8.20 16.50 12.97
N VAL A 111 7.07 16.55 13.70
CA VAL A 111 5.75 16.22 13.16
C VAL A 111 5.30 17.30 12.18
N SER A 112 5.50 18.59 12.50
CA SER A 112 5.19 19.69 11.57
C SER A 112 5.95 19.56 10.26
N ALA A 113 7.24 19.21 10.32
CA ALA A 113 8.05 18.98 9.12
C ALA A 113 7.46 17.85 8.25
N GLN A 114 6.98 16.77 8.85
CA GLN A 114 6.35 15.67 8.12
C GLN A 114 4.99 16.05 7.52
N GLN A 115 4.16 16.80 8.25
CA GLN A 115 2.87 17.30 7.75
C GLN A 115 3.07 18.27 6.58
N ILE A 116 4.06 19.15 6.65
CA ILE A 116 4.45 20.05 5.55
C ILE A 116 4.93 19.26 4.33
N GLN A 117 5.76 18.24 4.54
CA GLN A 117 6.18 17.36 3.46
C GLN A 117 4.98 16.66 2.80
N ALA A 118 4.04 16.13 3.60
CA ALA A 118 2.84 15.48 3.09
C ALA A 118 1.97 16.44 2.26
N LEU A 119 1.82 17.70 2.68
CA LEU A 119 1.13 18.73 1.88
C LEU A 119 1.86 19.02 0.56
N GLY A 120 3.19 19.03 0.56
CA GLY A 120 3.97 19.17 -0.67
C GLY A 120 3.88 17.95 -1.59
N GLU A 121 3.79 16.73 -1.04
CA GLU A 121 3.58 15.48 -1.79
C GLU A 121 2.21 15.43 -2.48
N LEU A 122 1.15 15.96 -1.82
CA LEU A 122 -0.15 16.19 -2.44
C LEU A 122 -0.07 17.22 -3.60
N GLY A 123 0.95 18.08 -3.58
CA GLY A 123 1.22 19.04 -4.64
C GLY A 123 0.03 19.97 -4.90
N PRO A 124 -0.39 20.18 -6.17
CA PRO A 124 -1.50 21.06 -6.50
C PRO A 124 -2.82 20.73 -5.78
N LEU A 125 -3.06 19.47 -5.38
CA LEU A 125 -4.27 19.06 -4.66
C LEU A 125 -4.39 19.72 -3.28
N ALA A 126 -3.26 20.10 -2.67
CA ALA A 126 -3.25 20.82 -1.40
C ALA A 126 -3.15 22.34 -1.59
N GLY A 127 -2.95 22.84 -2.81
CA GLY A 127 -2.55 24.23 -3.07
C GLY A 127 -3.49 25.27 -2.47
N THR A 128 -4.77 25.23 -2.82
CA THR A 128 -5.77 26.18 -2.30
C THR A 128 -5.98 26.03 -0.80
N ILE A 129 -6.10 24.80 -0.31
CA ILE A 129 -6.42 24.48 1.09
C ILE A 129 -5.26 24.84 2.03
N ALA A 130 -4.01 24.60 1.61
CA ALA A 130 -2.83 24.79 2.45
C ALA A 130 -2.16 26.16 2.27
N HIS A 131 -2.52 26.94 1.25
CA HIS A 131 -1.81 28.17 0.87
C HIS A 131 -1.64 29.15 2.05
N GLU A 132 -2.72 29.48 2.74
CA GLU A 132 -2.68 30.43 3.86
C GLU A 132 -1.77 29.93 4.99
N THR A 133 -1.96 28.68 5.42
CA THR A 133 -1.20 28.09 6.54
C THR A 133 0.30 27.99 6.20
N LEU A 134 0.62 27.54 4.98
CA LEU A 134 2.01 27.43 4.53
C LEU A 134 2.67 28.82 4.38
N THR A 135 1.93 29.83 3.92
CA THR A 135 2.42 31.22 3.82
C THR A 135 2.73 31.80 5.20
N GLN A 136 1.85 31.59 6.18
CA GLN A 136 2.08 32.02 7.56
C GLN A 136 3.30 31.32 8.18
N LEU A 137 3.50 30.03 7.91
CA LEU A 137 4.68 29.28 8.37
C LEU A 137 5.97 29.73 7.67
N ALA A 138 5.92 30.00 6.36
CA ALA A 138 7.05 30.48 5.57
C ALA A 138 7.51 31.89 5.98
N ALA A 139 6.63 32.71 6.56
CA ALA A 139 6.97 34.04 7.06
C ALA A 139 7.74 34.02 8.39
N ARG A 140 7.78 32.90 9.11
CA ARG A 140 8.52 32.75 10.38
C ARG A 140 10.00 32.46 10.11
N PRO A 141 10.91 32.68 11.07
CA PRO A 141 12.29 32.22 10.92
C PRO A 141 12.43 30.73 11.24
N GLY A 142 13.46 30.09 10.68
CA GLY A 142 13.90 28.75 11.07
C GLY A 142 13.56 27.63 10.08
N ARG A 143 13.87 26.39 10.48
CA ARG A 143 13.79 25.21 9.61
C ARG A 143 12.40 25.00 9.00
N ILE A 144 11.35 25.16 9.81
CA ILE A 144 9.96 24.95 9.38
C ILE A 144 9.57 25.90 8.26
N ALA A 145 10.03 27.15 8.29
CA ALA A 145 9.71 28.13 7.26
C ALA A 145 10.31 27.77 5.91
N VAL A 146 11.54 27.26 5.90
CA VAL A 146 12.20 26.80 4.67
C VAL A 146 11.48 25.58 4.09
N LEU A 147 11.05 24.64 4.93
CA LEU A 147 10.26 23.48 4.49
C LEU A 147 8.87 23.91 3.96
N ALA A 148 8.19 24.84 4.64
CA ALA A 148 6.91 25.39 4.21
C ALA A 148 7.04 26.11 2.86
N THR A 149 8.16 26.81 2.64
CA THR A 149 8.50 27.39 1.34
C THR A 149 8.65 26.31 0.26
N GLY A 150 9.30 25.19 0.58
CA GLY A 150 9.37 24.03 -0.31
C GLY A 150 7.99 23.47 -0.66
N ALA A 151 7.11 23.32 0.34
CA ALA A 151 5.74 22.86 0.12
C ALA A 151 4.92 23.85 -0.73
N LEU A 152 5.02 25.17 -0.51
CA LEU A 152 4.38 26.18 -1.36
C LEU A 152 4.79 26.04 -2.84
N ILE A 153 6.10 25.86 -3.09
CA ILE A 153 6.60 25.63 -4.44
C ILE A 153 6.03 24.32 -5.02
N ALA A 154 5.98 23.26 -4.22
CA ALA A 154 5.40 21.99 -4.64
C ALA A 154 3.91 22.10 -4.99
N THR A 155 3.16 22.93 -4.26
CA THR A 155 1.72 23.17 -4.53
C THR A 155 1.44 24.16 -5.65
N GLY A 156 2.46 24.90 -6.12
CA GLY A 156 2.39 25.75 -7.32
C GLY A 156 2.75 27.22 -7.09
N ASP A 157 2.98 27.65 -5.84
CA ASP A 157 3.43 28.99 -5.52
C ASP A 157 4.95 29.11 -5.63
N LEU A 158 5.40 29.72 -6.73
CA LEU A 158 6.82 29.89 -7.03
C LEU A 158 7.45 31.15 -6.40
N SER A 159 6.73 31.91 -5.58
CA SER A 159 7.23 33.15 -4.94
C SER A 159 8.48 32.90 -4.06
N GLY A 160 8.52 31.73 -3.41
CA GLY A 160 9.60 31.31 -2.52
C GLY A 160 10.89 30.83 -3.19
N VAL A 161 10.91 30.67 -4.53
CA VAL A 161 12.05 30.06 -5.26
C VAL A 161 13.35 30.84 -5.05
N ARG A 162 13.30 32.18 -5.07
CA ARG A 162 14.50 33.02 -4.89
C ARG A 162 15.06 32.90 -3.46
N THR A 163 14.18 32.95 -2.47
CA THR A 163 14.56 32.77 -1.06
C THR A 163 15.21 31.41 -0.85
N LEU A 164 14.58 30.35 -1.36
CA LEU A 164 15.10 28.99 -1.23
C LEU A 164 16.45 28.81 -1.96
N ALA A 165 16.60 29.38 -3.15
CA ALA A 165 17.87 29.36 -3.89
C ALA A 165 19.01 30.05 -3.14
N SER A 166 18.72 31.09 -2.36
CA SER A 166 19.72 31.78 -1.53
C SER A 166 20.18 30.92 -0.33
N GLU A 167 19.27 30.16 0.29
CA GLU A 167 19.60 29.25 1.39
C GLU A 167 20.51 28.09 0.94
N MET A 168 20.42 27.68 -0.32
CA MET A 168 21.22 26.59 -0.89
C MET A 168 22.68 26.95 -1.16
N ILE A 169 23.00 28.23 -1.25
CA ILE A 169 24.37 28.71 -1.39
C ILE A 169 24.92 29.26 -0.07
N ALA A 170 24.18 29.09 1.03
CA ALA A 170 24.62 29.54 2.34
C ALA A 170 25.94 28.87 2.77
N PRO A 171 26.84 29.60 3.43
CA PRO A 171 28.11 29.03 3.89
C PRO A 171 27.89 27.92 4.93
N GLN A 172 26.82 28.04 5.75
CA GLN A 172 26.45 27.06 6.77
C GLN A 172 25.86 25.78 6.13
N PRO A 173 26.45 24.60 6.36
CA PRO A 173 25.95 23.34 5.80
C PRO A 173 24.55 22.97 6.29
N GLU A 174 24.18 23.36 7.51
CA GLU A 174 22.86 23.07 8.09
C GLU A 174 21.76 23.79 7.30
N ARG A 175 21.99 25.04 6.91
CA ARG A 175 21.06 25.84 6.09
C ARG A 175 20.92 25.25 4.69
N ARG A 176 22.04 24.91 4.05
CA ARG A 176 22.02 24.26 2.72
C ARG A 176 21.25 22.93 2.76
N LEU A 177 21.47 22.12 3.79
CA LEU A 177 20.77 20.84 3.95
C LEU A 177 19.26 21.03 4.05
N VAL A 178 18.78 21.95 4.89
CA VAL A 178 17.34 22.24 5.02
C VAL A 178 16.78 22.76 3.70
N ALA A 179 17.53 23.59 2.98
CA ALA A 179 17.11 24.08 1.67
C ALA A 179 17.00 22.96 0.62
N ILE A 180 17.92 22.00 0.63
CA ILE A 180 17.84 20.81 -0.23
C ILE A 180 16.69 19.89 0.18
N GLN A 181 16.38 19.75 1.47
CA GLN A 181 15.18 19.06 1.93
C GLN A 181 13.89 19.73 1.41
N ALA A 182 13.82 21.06 1.49
CA ALA A 182 12.69 21.82 0.94
C ALA A 182 12.58 21.71 -0.59
N ALA A 183 13.70 21.71 -1.31
CA ALA A 183 13.69 21.45 -2.76
C ALA A 183 13.31 20.01 -3.10
N ALA A 184 13.64 19.04 -2.24
CA ALA A 184 13.20 17.66 -2.40
C ALA A 184 11.68 17.53 -2.32
N ILE A 185 11.02 18.25 -1.40
CA ILE A 185 9.54 18.33 -1.33
C ILE A 185 8.98 18.82 -2.68
N ALA A 186 9.65 19.79 -3.30
CA ALA A 186 9.27 20.34 -4.60
C ALA A 186 9.99 19.70 -5.80
N ALA A 187 10.55 18.48 -5.67
CA ALA A 187 11.36 17.86 -6.72
C ALA A 187 10.62 17.68 -8.05
N ARG A 188 9.28 17.67 -8.06
CA ARG A 188 8.50 17.61 -9.30
C ARG A 188 8.51 18.92 -10.09
N GLN A 189 8.81 20.06 -9.46
CA GLN A 189 8.88 21.36 -10.13
C GLN A 189 10.17 21.49 -10.93
N PRO A 190 10.13 21.84 -12.24
CA PRO A 190 11.32 21.92 -13.10
C PRO A 190 12.43 22.81 -12.53
N VAL A 191 12.07 23.93 -11.91
CA VAL A 191 13.02 24.86 -11.31
C VAL A 191 13.79 24.20 -10.15
N MET A 192 13.11 23.40 -9.32
CA MET A 192 13.74 22.68 -8.20
C MET A 192 14.55 21.47 -8.66
N ARG A 193 14.15 20.80 -9.75
CA ARG A 193 14.99 19.75 -10.37
C ARG A 193 16.36 20.27 -10.75
N SER A 194 16.42 21.43 -11.42
CA SER A 194 17.69 22.05 -11.83
C SER A 194 18.60 22.38 -10.63
N VAL A 195 17.97 22.79 -9.54
CA VAL A 195 18.62 23.13 -8.28
C VAL A 195 19.17 21.87 -7.58
N LEU A 196 18.38 20.81 -7.49
CA LEU A 196 18.82 19.52 -6.93
C LEU A 196 20.00 18.94 -7.73
N ARG A 197 19.99 19.06 -9.06
CA ARG A 197 21.13 18.65 -9.91
C ARG A 197 22.41 19.39 -9.56
N ARG A 198 22.35 20.70 -9.29
CA ARG A 198 23.52 21.47 -8.83
C ARG A 198 24.01 21.01 -7.46
N ALA A 199 23.10 20.63 -6.57
CA ALA A 199 23.43 20.15 -5.22
C ALA A 199 24.18 18.80 -5.21
N LEU A 200 24.14 18.03 -6.31
CA LEU A 200 24.99 16.85 -6.49
C LEU A 200 26.49 17.17 -6.44
N ALA A 201 26.88 18.43 -6.68
CA ALA A 201 28.26 18.89 -6.60
C ALA A 201 28.62 19.52 -5.23
N ASP A 202 27.74 19.43 -4.21
CA ASP A 202 28.03 19.99 -2.89
C ASP A 202 29.25 19.30 -2.24
N ARG A 203 29.99 20.07 -1.43
CA ARG A 203 31.15 19.60 -0.66
C ARG A 203 30.78 18.52 0.37
N MET A 204 29.56 18.54 0.88
CA MET A 204 29.12 17.64 1.94
C MET A 204 28.36 16.44 1.36
N LEU A 205 28.83 15.22 1.67
CA LEU A 205 28.23 13.98 1.17
C LEU A 205 26.73 13.88 1.51
N GLN A 206 26.33 14.32 2.70
CA GLN A 206 24.93 14.30 3.12
C GLN A 206 24.03 15.11 2.20
N ILE A 207 24.48 16.30 1.77
CA ILE A 207 23.73 17.16 0.84
C ILE A 207 23.63 16.51 -0.53
N ARG A 208 24.75 15.97 -1.04
CA ARG A 208 24.77 15.24 -2.32
C ARG A 208 23.81 14.05 -2.30
N LEU A 209 23.82 13.26 -1.22
CA LEU A 209 22.98 12.07 -1.09
C LEU A 209 21.50 12.46 -1.03
N THR A 210 21.12 13.47 -0.23
CA THR A 210 19.72 13.93 -0.16
C THR A 210 19.24 14.47 -1.51
N ALA A 211 20.07 15.22 -2.23
CA ALA A 211 19.73 15.67 -3.58
C ALA A 211 19.59 14.48 -4.55
N ALA A 212 20.49 13.51 -4.48
CA ALA A 212 20.48 12.33 -5.33
C ALA A 212 19.27 11.43 -5.07
N GLU A 213 18.86 11.27 -3.81
CA GLU A 213 17.63 10.55 -3.43
C GLU A 213 16.38 11.25 -3.98
N ALA A 214 16.27 12.57 -3.82
CA ALA A 214 15.14 13.33 -4.34
C ALA A 214 15.04 13.26 -5.87
N LEU A 215 16.19 13.31 -6.56
CA LEU A 215 16.27 13.12 -8.01
C LEU A 215 15.92 11.69 -8.42
N ALA A 216 16.30 10.69 -7.61
CA ALA A 216 15.94 9.30 -7.84
C ALA A 216 14.43 9.04 -7.74
N GLU A 217 13.74 9.65 -6.78
CA GLU A 217 12.28 9.55 -6.62
C GLU A 217 11.51 10.05 -7.85
N ILE A 218 12.09 10.97 -8.63
CA ILE A 218 11.50 11.50 -9.87
C ILE A 218 12.09 10.88 -11.15
N GLY A 219 12.95 9.86 -11.03
CA GLY A 219 13.57 9.16 -12.16
C GLY A 219 14.70 9.94 -12.86
N ASP A 220 15.31 10.93 -12.21
CA ASP A 220 16.37 11.74 -12.80
C ASP A 220 17.75 11.07 -12.68
N THR A 221 18.20 10.48 -13.78
CA THR A 221 19.43 9.69 -13.88
C THR A 221 20.73 10.45 -13.59
N SER A 222 20.69 11.79 -13.48
CA SER A 222 21.86 12.58 -13.06
C SER A 222 22.39 12.20 -11.67
N ALA A 223 21.53 11.66 -10.81
CA ALA A 223 21.90 11.18 -9.47
C ALA A 223 22.76 9.91 -9.47
N HIS A 224 22.82 9.17 -10.58
CA HIS A 224 23.38 7.82 -10.66
C HIS A 224 24.81 7.72 -10.11
N LEU A 225 25.71 8.63 -10.50
CA LEU A 225 27.12 8.60 -10.08
C LEU A 225 27.29 8.83 -8.57
N VAL A 226 26.52 9.75 -8.00
CA VAL A 226 26.57 10.04 -6.56
C VAL A 226 26.09 8.84 -5.76
N LEU A 227 25.01 8.20 -6.22
CA LEU A 227 24.47 7.04 -5.54
C LEU A 227 25.39 5.81 -5.67
N LEU A 228 26.01 5.57 -6.83
CA LEU A 228 27.02 4.50 -6.96
C LEU A 228 28.21 4.70 -6.00
N ALA A 229 28.69 5.94 -5.85
CA ALA A 229 29.77 6.25 -4.92
C ALA A 229 29.34 6.06 -3.46
N ALA A 230 28.10 6.44 -3.12
CA ALA A 230 27.53 6.26 -1.78
C ALA A 230 27.25 4.78 -1.45
N ALA A 231 26.81 3.98 -2.43
CA ALA A 231 26.62 2.53 -2.32
C ALA A 231 27.92 1.81 -1.95
N LYS A 232 29.06 2.26 -2.51
CA LYS A 232 30.39 1.73 -2.20
C LYS A 232 31.01 2.30 -0.92
N SER A 233 30.28 3.13 -0.16
CA SER A 233 30.80 3.68 1.08
C SER A 233 30.92 2.58 2.15
N GLY A 234 31.93 2.67 3.02
CA GLY A 234 32.06 1.76 4.17
C GLY A 234 30.96 1.91 5.23
N ASN A 235 30.10 2.93 5.09
CA ASN A 235 28.97 3.16 5.97
C ASN A 235 27.74 2.41 5.44
N ARG A 236 27.31 1.38 6.18
CA ARG A 236 26.18 0.52 5.81
C ARG A 236 24.87 1.28 5.61
N ASP A 237 24.61 2.34 6.37
CA ASP A 237 23.35 3.10 6.25
C ASP A 237 23.35 4.00 5.00
N ILE A 238 24.51 4.57 4.64
CA ILE A 238 24.67 5.36 3.42
C ILE A 238 24.60 4.46 2.20
N ALA A 239 25.28 3.31 2.25
CA ALA A 239 25.24 2.32 1.19
C ALA A 239 23.81 1.85 0.93
N TRP A 240 23.10 1.50 2.01
CA TRP A 240 21.70 1.11 2.01
C TRP A 240 20.79 2.12 1.30
N ARG A 241 20.86 3.39 1.71
CA ARG A 241 20.05 4.48 1.14
C ARG A 241 20.34 4.68 -0.35
N ALA A 242 21.61 4.60 -0.72
CA ALA A 242 22.03 4.80 -2.08
C ALA A 242 21.60 3.68 -3.02
N GLU A 243 21.67 2.42 -2.57
CA GLU A 243 21.14 1.26 -3.30
C GLU A 243 19.62 1.39 -3.52
N ALA A 244 18.88 1.79 -2.47
CA ALA A 244 17.45 2.06 -2.58
C ALA A 244 17.12 3.15 -3.60
N ALA A 245 17.91 4.22 -3.66
CA ALA A 245 17.73 5.27 -4.65
C ALA A 245 18.16 4.83 -6.07
N LEU A 246 19.23 4.04 -6.21
CA LEU A 246 19.66 3.50 -7.51
C LEU A 246 18.61 2.62 -8.15
N ALA A 247 17.91 1.82 -7.35
CA ALA A 247 16.77 1.07 -7.81
C ALA A 247 15.67 1.95 -8.38
N ARG A 248 15.27 3.01 -7.67
CA ARG A 248 14.22 3.91 -8.15
C ARG A 248 14.57 4.57 -9.50
N LEU A 249 15.87 4.75 -9.79
CA LEU A 249 16.37 5.23 -11.08
C LEU A 249 16.27 4.22 -12.23
N GLY A 250 15.88 2.98 -11.99
CA GLY A 250 15.49 2.02 -13.04
C GLY A 250 16.61 1.55 -13.98
N ASN A 251 17.89 1.74 -13.64
CA ASN A 251 18.99 1.44 -14.56
C ASN A 251 19.53 0.00 -14.49
N PHE A 252 18.70 -0.97 -14.08
CA PHE A 252 19.00 -2.41 -14.15
C PHE A 252 18.58 -3.07 -15.46
N ALA A 253 17.99 -2.31 -16.40
CA ALA A 253 17.55 -2.79 -17.70
C ALA A 253 18.66 -3.49 -18.54
N ARG A 254 19.94 -3.32 -18.19
CA ARG A 254 21.07 -3.97 -18.87
C ARG A 254 21.39 -5.40 -18.39
N ASP A 255 21.03 -5.75 -17.15
CA ASP A 255 21.19 -7.11 -16.59
C ASP A 255 20.19 -7.38 -15.45
N PRO A 256 18.92 -7.70 -15.78
CA PRO A 256 17.89 -7.98 -14.77
C PRO A 256 18.17 -9.25 -13.95
N GLN A 257 18.85 -10.25 -14.53
CA GLN A 257 19.07 -11.53 -13.87
C GLN A 257 20.24 -11.50 -12.88
N GLY A 258 21.37 -10.89 -13.24
CA GLY A 258 22.51 -10.75 -12.32
C GLY A 258 22.15 -9.92 -11.09
N ALA A 259 21.27 -8.94 -11.26
CA ALA A 259 20.79 -8.13 -10.15
C ALA A 259 19.72 -8.85 -9.30
N ALA A 260 18.82 -9.65 -9.89
CA ALA A 260 17.92 -10.51 -9.12
C ALA A 260 18.70 -11.54 -8.26
N GLU A 261 19.78 -12.10 -8.80
CA GLU A 261 20.66 -13.01 -8.05
C GLU A 261 21.40 -12.29 -6.92
N MET A 262 21.85 -11.05 -7.15
CA MET A 262 22.42 -10.20 -6.10
C MET A 262 21.39 -9.92 -4.99
N LEU A 263 20.15 -9.59 -5.34
CA LEU A 263 19.08 -9.36 -4.35
C LEU A 263 18.75 -10.62 -3.56
N ARG A 264 18.67 -11.77 -4.24
CA ARG A 264 18.45 -13.06 -3.60
C ARG A 264 19.56 -13.35 -2.58
N LYS A 265 20.82 -13.11 -2.96
CA LYS A 265 21.95 -13.24 -2.06
C LYS A 265 21.85 -12.30 -0.86
N ILE A 266 21.49 -11.04 -1.06
CA ILE A 266 21.29 -10.07 0.04
C ILE A 266 20.22 -10.57 1.02
N ILE A 267 19.10 -11.10 0.52
CA ILE A 267 18.00 -11.63 1.34
C ILE A 267 18.45 -12.84 2.15
N VAL A 268 19.15 -13.79 1.52
CA VAL A 268 19.61 -15.02 2.16
C VAL A 268 20.73 -14.76 3.18
N ASP A 269 21.65 -13.85 2.88
CA ASP A 269 22.82 -13.57 3.71
C ASP A 269 22.49 -12.72 4.95
N THR A 270 21.26 -12.18 5.08
CA THR A 270 20.87 -11.30 6.18
C THR A 270 19.71 -11.82 7.03
N HIS A 271 19.99 -12.03 8.32
CA HIS A 271 18.96 -12.28 9.33
C HIS A 271 18.19 -11.00 9.71
N ASN A 272 18.70 -9.81 9.36
CA ASN A 272 18.09 -8.54 9.73
C ASN A 272 16.88 -8.20 8.81
N PRO A 273 15.64 -8.13 9.33
CA PRO A 273 14.45 -7.87 8.53
C PRO A 273 14.46 -6.48 7.88
N LYS A 274 15.09 -5.48 8.48
CA LYS A 274 15.19 -4.13 7.89
C LYS A 274 15.91 -4.12 6.55
N ARG A 275 16.90 -5.01 6.38
CA ARG A 275 17.63 -5.15 5.11
C ARG A 275 16.78 -5.85 4.05
N ARG A 276 15.98 -6.85 4.45
CA ARG A 276 15.07 -7.56 3.54
C ARG A 276 13.91 -6.67 3.08
N VAL A 277 13.28 -5.94 4.01
CA VAL A 277 12.25 -4.93 3.72
C VAL A 277 12.69 -4.00 2.61
N ALA A 278 13.95 -3.62 2.64
CA ALA A 278 14.38 -2.50 1.86
C ALA A 278 14.92 -2.95 0.47
N VAL A 279 14.87 -4.27 0.19
CA VAL A 279 14.88 -4.84 -1.16
C VAL A 279 13.57 -4.58 -1.91
N VAL A 280 12.45 -4.39 -1.19
CA VAL A 280 11.11 -4.22 -1.79
C VAL A 280 11.04 -3.09 -2.81
N PRO A 281 11.50 -1.84 -2.52
CA PRO A 281 11.47 -0.76 -3.51
C PRO A 281 12.33 -1.05 -4.75
N LEU A 282 13.24 -2.01 -4.65
CA LEU A 282 14.11 -2.41 -5.76
C LEU A 282 13.37 -3.27 -6.78
N LEU A 283 12.38 -4.05 -6.35
CA LEU A 283 11.65 -5.02 -7.19
C LEU A 283 11.02 -4.38 -8.44
N ARG A 284 10.48 -3.17 -8.30
CA ARG A 284 9.91 -2.38 -9.42
C ARG A 284 10.91 -2.18 -10.56
N ALA A 285 12.18 -1.98 -10.23
CA ALA A 285 13.23 -1.67 -11.20
C ALA A 285 13.67 -2.89 -12.04
N TYR A 286 13.33 -4.11 -11.60
CA TYR A 286 13.73 -5.36 -12.26
C TYR A 286 12.65 -5.91 -13.20
N GLY A 287 11.45 -5.33 -13.17
CA GLY A 287 10.30 -5.79 -13.93
C GLY A 287 9.76 -7.15 -13.44
N PRO A 288 8.65 -7.62 -14.03
CA PRO A 288 7.89 -8.79 -13.55
C PRO A 288 8.73 -10.06 -13.49
N HIS A 289 9.45 -10.35 -14.57
CA HIS A 289 10.14 -11.63 -14.73
C HIS A 289 11.28 -11.83 -13.72
N ALA A 290 12.04 -10.78 -13.41
CA ALA A 290 13.16 -10.86 -12.47
C ALA A 290 12.74 -10.52 -11.03
N GLY A 291 11.73 -9.66 -10.86
CA GLY A 291 11.21 -9.26 -9.54
C GLY A 291 10.31 -10.31 -8.88
N ALA A 292 9.49 -11.05 -9.65
CA ALA A 292 8.49 -11.96 -9.09
C ALA A 292 9.04 -13.08 -8.18
N PRO A 293 10.15 -13.76 -8.51
CA PRO A 293 10.72 -14.77 -7.62
C PRO A 293 11.17 -14.18 -6.27
N VAL A 294 11.81 -13.00 -6.32
CA VAL A 294 12.29 -12.29 -5.13
C VAL A 294 11.10 -11.78 -4.30
N LEU A 295 10.07 -11.25 -4.96
CA LEU A 295 8.83 -10.84 -4.30
C LEU A 295 8.16 -12.00 -3.56
N ARG A 296 8.01 -13.16 -4.20
CA ARG A 296 7.40 -14.34 -3.56
C ARG A 296 8.16 -14.78 -2.31
N MET A 297 9.50 -14.68 -2.31
CA MET A 297 10.30 -14.95 -1.11
C MET A 297 9.99 -13.95 0.02
N LEU A 298 9.86 -12.66 -0.30
CA LEU A 298 9.57 -11.63 0.71
C LEU A 298 8.13 -11.71 1.23
N LEU A 299 7.17 -12.11 0.39
CA LEU A 299 5.78 -12.36 0.79
C LEU A 299 5.64 -13.59 1.70
N ALA A 300 6.56 -14.54 1.62
CA ALA A 300 6.61 -15.72 2.49
C ALA A 300 7.58 -15.55 3.68
N ASP A 301 8.10 -14.34 3.92
CA ASP A 301 9.09 -14.09 4.98
C ASP A 301 8.49 -14.33 6.37
N ALA A 302 9.30 -14.87 7.29
CA ALA A 302 8.89 -15.10 8.67
C ALA A 302 8.55 -13.78 9.41
N ASP A 303 9.20 -12.68 9.06
CA ASP A 303 8.96 -11.37 9.68
C ASP A 303 7.78 -10.66 8.99
N ARG A 304 6.75 -10.34 9.78
CA ARG A 304 5.55 -9.64 9.31
C ARG A 304 5.85 -8.29 8.64
N ASN A 305 6.89 -7.57 9.07
CA ASN A 305 7.22 -6.26 8.50
C ASN A 305 7.79 -6.41 7.10
N VAL A 306 8.50 -7.51 6.84
CA VAL A 306 8.98 -7.85 5.49
C VAL A 306 7.79 -8.18 4.59
N ARG A 307 6.84 -9.01 5.05
CA ARG A 307 5.60 -9.30 4.30
C ARG A 307 4.77 -8.04 4.03
N LEU A 308 4.58 -7.20 5.03
CA LEU A 308 3.89 -5.90 4.91
C LEU A 308 4.55 -4.98 3.87
N ALA A 309 5.88 -4.89 3.87
CA ALA A 309 6.59 -4.11 2.87
C ALA A 309 6.42 -4.72 1.48
N ALA A 310 6.61 -6.03 1.35
CA ALA A 310 6.54 -6.75 0.08
C ALA A 310 5.20 -6.59 -0.63
N ILE A 311 4.09 -6.44 0.11
CA ILE A 311 2.77 -6.09 -0.45
C ILE A 311 2.82 -4.83 -1.32
N ASP A 312 3.62 -3.82 -0.96
CA ASP A 312 3.71 -2.57 -1.73
C ASP A 312 4.33 -2.76 -3.12
N ALA A 313 5.06 -3.86 -3.35
CA ALA A 313 5.69 -4.16 -4.63
C ALA A 313 4.89 -5.14 -5.50
N ILE A 314 3.74 -5.67 -5.05
CA ILE A 314 2.94 -6.62 -5.85
C ILE A 314 2.47 -5.98 -7.15
N GLU A 315 1.85 -4.80 -7.08
CA GLU A 315 1.33 -4.07 -8.25
C GLU A 315 2.47 -3.72 -9.23
N ASP A 316 3.61 -3.26 -8.69
CA ASP A 316 4.79 -2.90 -9.48
C ASP A 316 5.41 -4.10 -10.21
N VAL A 317 5.42 -5.28 -9.58
CA VAL A 317 5.98 -6.51 -10.15
C VAL A 317 4.99 -7.21 -11.06
N ALA A 318 3.69 -7.12 -10.81
CA ALA A 318 2.69 -7.71 -11.70
C ALA A 318 2.59 -6.95 -13.04
N ALA A 319 3.06 -5.69 -13.12
CA ALA A 319 3.13 -4.83 -14.31
C ALA A 319 1.99 -5.06 -15.33
N ASP A 320 0.77 -4.79 -14.89
CA ASP A 320 -0.48 -4.90 -15.65
C ASP A 320 -1.06 -6.33 -15.80
N ASN A 321 -0.47 -7.34 -15.17
CA ASN A 321 -1.07 -8.67 -15.02
C ASN A 321 -1.89 -8.78 -13.74
N ASP A 322 -3.14 -8.36 -13.85
CA ASP A 322 -4.10 -8.38 -12.75
C ASP A 322 -4.31 -9.78 -12.15
N ALA A 323 -4.25 -10.83 -12.97
CA ALA A 323 -4.38 -12.21 -12.49
C ALA A 323 -3.19 -12.62 -11.61
N GLU A 324 -1.98 -12.20 -11.95
CA GLU A 324 -0.78 -12.43 -11.13
C GLU A 324 -0.80 -11.62 -9.84
N ALA A 325 -1.25 -10.36 -9.88
CA ALA A 325 -1.43 -9.54 -8.68
C ALA A 325 -2.44 -10.19 -7.71
N ILE A 326 -3.63 -10.57 -8.18
CA ILE A 326 -4.65 -11.25 -7.37
C ILE A 326 -4.10 -12.55 -6.77
N TRP A 327 -3.36 -13.34 -7.57
CA TRP A 327 -2.75 -14.57 -7.10
C TRP A 327 -1.74 -14.32 -5.96
N LEU A 328 -0.94 -13.27 -6.05
CA LEU A 328 0.03 -12.88 -5.01
C LEU A 328 -0.65 -12.36 -3.73
N TYR A 329 -1.79 -11.67 -3.84
CA TYR A 329 -2.57 -11.22 -2.68
C TYR A 329 -3.32 -12.34 -1.96
N ARG A 330 -3.70 -13.39 -2.69
CA ARG A 330 -4.55 -14.47 -2.20
C ARG A 330 -4.09 -15.14 -0.89
N PRO A 331 -2.82 -15.53 -0.71
CA PRO A 331 -2.39 -16.11 0.57
C PRO A 331 -2.36 -15.09 1.72
N LEU A 332 -2.26 -13.79 1.40
CA LEU A 332 -2.03 -12.73 2.39
C LEU A 332 -3.32 -12.27 3.07
N VAL A 333 -4.48 -12.40 2.41
CA VAL A 333 -5.78 -12.11 3.05
C VAL A 333 -6.13 -13.10 4.15
N THR A 334 -5.43 -14.23 4.22
CA THR A 334 -5.51 -15.24 5.28
C THR A 334 -4.23 -15.34 6.11
N ASP A 335 -3.34 -14.34 6.03
CA ASP A 335 -2.08 -14.32 6.80
C ASP A 335 -2.35 -14.38 8.31
N ASP A 336 -1.44 -15.00 9.07
CA ASP A 336 -1.54 -15.09 10.53
C ASP A 336 -1.55 -13.71 11.21
N ASP A 337 -0.85 -12.71 10.63
CA ASP A 337 -0.79 -11.35 11.14
C ASP A 337 -1.92 -10.48 10.57
N GLY A 338 -2.69 -9.85 11.47
CA GLY A 338 -3.83 -9.01 11.10
C GLY A 338 -3.46 -7.78 10.27
N PHE A 339 -2.26 -7.22 10.41
CA PHE A 339 -1.88 -6.08 9.57
C PHE A 339 -1.56 -6.51 8.14
N VAL A 340 -0.97 -7.69 7.96
CA VAL A 340 -0.72 -8.26 6.63
C VAL A 340 -2.06 -8.51 5.92
N ARG A 341 -3.04 -9.09 6.63
CA ARG A 341 -4.41 -9.26 6.12
C ARG A 341 -5.06 -7.94 5.75
N ALA A 342 -5.10 -6.98 6.68
CA ALA A 342 -5.70 -5.68 6.44
C ALA A 342 -5.10 -4.95 5.25
N LYS A 343 -3.76 -4.99 5.11
CA LYS A 343 -3.06 -4.34 3.99
C LYS A 343 -3.38 -5.03 2.65
N ALA A 344 -3.32 -6.37 2.61
CA ALA A 344 -3.65 -7.13 1.41
C ALA A 344 -5.11 -6.92 0.97
N ALA A 345 -6.04 -6.97 1.92
CA ALA A 345 -7.45 -6.72 1.69
C ALA A 345 -7.72 -5.28 1.21
N GLY A 346 -7.12 -4.27 1.84
CA GLY A 346 -7.24 -2.88 1.42
C GLY A 346 -6.75 -2.64 -0.02
N ARG A 347 -5.61 -3.23 -0.38
CA ARG A 347 -5.06 -3.17 -1.75
C ARG A 347 -5.97 -3.83 -2.78
N LEU A 348 -6.48 -5.03 -2.51
CA LEU A 348 -7.43 -5.72 -3.39
C LEU A 348 -8.70 -4.91 -3.66
N VAL A 349 -9.26 -4.26 -2.63
CA VAL A 349 -10.49 -3.45 -2.76
C VAL A 349 -10.24 -2.17 -3.58
N ARG A 350 -9.08 -1.52 -3.39
CA ARG A 350 -8.69 -0.36 -4.21
C ARG A 350 -8.52 -0.75 -5.68
N TRP A 351 -7.98 -1.93 -5.94
CA TRP A 351 -7.78 -2.45 -7.29
C TRP A 351 -9.12 -2.72 -7.99
N SER A 352 -10.09 -3.34 -7.32
CA SER A 352 -11.42 -3.62 -7.90
C SER A 352 -12.29 -2.36 -8.17
N THR A 353 -11.92 -1.21 -7.60
CA THR A 353 -12.69 0.05 -7.69
C THR A 353 -12.05 1.11 -8.58
N ALA A 354 -10.92 0.80 -9.24
CA ALA A 354 -10.19 1.74 -10.08
C ALA A 354 -10.86 1.98 -11.45
N PRO A 355 -11.03 3.25 -11.89
CA PRO A 355 -11.57 3.56 -13.21
C PRO A 355 -10.56 3.17 -14.29
N GLY A 356 -10.82 2.02 -14.94
CA GLY A 356 -9.92 1.35 -15.89
C GLY A 356 -10.06 -0.17 -15.85
N ALA A 357 -10.43 -0.73 -14.68
CA ALA A 357 -10.88 -2.12 -14.54
C ALA A 357 -12.27 -2.38 -15.19
N ALA A 358 -12.88 -1.33 -15.74
CA ALA A 358 -14.15 -1.35 -16.47
C ALA A 358 -14.01 -1.77 -17.95
N GLY A 359 -12.88 -2.34 -18.36
CA GLY A 359 -12.81 -3.26 -19.48
C GLY A 359 -12.78 -4.66 -18.90
N SER A 360 -13.93 -5.35 -18.85
CA SER A 360 -14.06 -6.61 -18.13
C SER A 360 -13.14 -7.68 -18.74
N THR A 361 -12.07 -7.99 -18.02
CA THR A 361 -11.26 -9.18 -18.26
C THR A 361 -11.91 -10.32 -17.50
N VAL A 362 -12.69 -11.15 -18.20
CA VAL A 362 -13.15 -12.43 -17.65
C VAL A 362 -11.99 -13.41 -17.80
N VAL A 363 -11.42 -13.83 -16.68
CA VAL A 363 -10.37 -14.85 -16.64
C VAL A 363 -11.07 -16.21 -16.51
N SER A 364 -11.00 -17.03 -17.55
CA SER A 364 -11.45 -18.43 -17.51
C SER A 364 -10.22 -19.35 -17.51
N ALA A 365 -10.27 -20.39 -16.68
CA ALA A 365 -9.28 -21.45 -16.70
C ALA A 365 -9.76 -22.54 -17.67
N SER A 366 -8.92 -22.90 -18.64
CA SER A 366 -9.18 -24.03 -19.53
C SER A 366 -8.83 -25.36 -18.82
N HIS A 367 -9.27 -26.47 -19.40
CA HIS A 367 -9.20 -27.82 -18.80
C HIS A 367 -7.76 -28.32 -18.52
N ASP A 368 -6.73 -27.68 -19.07
CA ASP A 368 -5.32 -28.06 -18.90
C ASP A 368 -4.54 -27.15 -17.93
N GLY A 369 -5.22 -26.18 -17.29
CA GLY A 369 -4.61 -25.26 -16.33
C GLY A 369 -3.97 -24.02 -16.97
N THR A 370 -4.16 -23.79 -18.27
CA THR A 370 -3.83 -22.51 -18.91
C THR A 370 -4.94 -21.48 -18.64
N LEU A 371 -4.53 -20.23 -18.39
CA LEU A 371 -5.43 -19.09 -18.19
C LEU A 371 -5.64 -18.40 -19.54
N GLU A 372 -6.89 -18.39 -20.03
CA GLU A 372 -7.25 -17.64 -21.23
C GLU A 372 -7.92 -16.32 -20.86
N VAL A 373 -7.55 -15.26 -21.57
CA VAL A 373 -7.92 -13.88 -21.28
C VAL A 373 -8.82 -13.37 -22.40
N HIS A 374 -10.10 -13.13 -22.09
CA HIS A 374 -11.04 -12.55 -23.04
C HIS A 374 -11.27 -11.05 -22.76
N ARG A 375 -11.21 -10.22 -23.82
CA ARG A 375 -11.64 -8.83 -23.77
C ARG A 375 -13.14 -8.74 -24.04
N SER A 376 -13.83 -7.86 -23.32
CA SER A 376 -15.29 -7.71 -23.33
C SER A 376 -15.91 -7.22 -24.66
N GLU A 377 -15.13 -7.05 -25.72
CA GLU A 377 -15.62 -6.46 -26.98
C GLU A 377 -16.49 -7.43 -27.80
N ASP A 378 -16.50 -8.73 -27.46
CA ASP A 378 -17.24 -9.77 -28.20
C ASP A 378 -18.67 -10.05 -27.70
N VAL A 379 -19.18 -9.32 -26.71
CA VAL A 379 -20.54 -9.51 -26.19
C VAL A 379 -21.32 -8.21 -26.26
N ALA A 380 -22.34 -8.19 -27.13
CA ALA A 380 -23.24 -7.05 -27.32
C ALA A 380 -23.87 -6.58 -25.99
N PRO A 381 -24.11 -5.27 -25.80
CA PRO A 381 -24.53 -4.74 -24.52
C PRO A 381 -25.99 -5.09 -24.24
N ALA A 382 -26.24 -5.84 -23.16
CA ALA A 382 -27.59 -6.06 -22.65
C ALA A 382 -28.02 -4.89 -21.73
N PRO A 383 -29.32 -4.53 -21.71
CA PRO A 383 -29.79 -3.30 -21.09
C PRO A 383 -29.84 -3.40 -19.57
N ARG A 384 -29.53 -2.29 -18.90
CA ARG A 384 -29.66 -2.11 -17.45
C ARG A 384 -31.14 -2.12 -17.04
N SER A 385 -31.61 -3.23 -16.48
CA SER A 385 -32.67 -3.28 -15.45
C SER A 385 -33.08 -4.72 -15.15
N GLY A 386 -33.09 -5.10 -13.87
CA GLY A 386 -33.79 -6.29 -13.36
C GLY A 386 -33.08 -7.62 -13.62
N LEU A 387 -32.58 -8.26 -12.57
CA LEU A 387 -32.05 -9.62 -12.63
C LEU A 387 -33.18 -10.61 -12.96
N ASP A 388 -33.01 -11.38 -14.05
CA ASP A 388 -33.91 -12.46 -14.48
C ASP A 388 -33.65 -13.74 -13.64
N PRO A 389 -34.66 -14.25 -12.91
CA PRO A 389 -34.54 -15.47 -12.10
C PRO A 389 -34.21 -16.74 -12.89
N GLN A 390 -34.47 -16.78 -14.20
CA GLN A 390 -34.17 -17.96 -15.03
C GLN A 390 -32.67 -18.07 -15.38
N PHE A 391 -31.91 -16.97 -15.29
CA PHE A 391 -30.47 -16.96 -15.50
C PHE A 391 -29.71 -17.62 -14.32
N LEU A 392 -30.24 -17.51 -13.10
CA LEU A 392 -29.73 -18.19 -11.91
C LEU A 392 -29.91 -19.72 -11.93
N ALA A 393 -30.82 -20.23 -12.77
CA ALA A 393 -31.11 -21.66 -12.85
C ALA A 393 -30.20 -22.44 -13.81
N ARG A 394 -29.33 -21.78 -14.59
CA ARG A 394 -28.53 -22.45 -15.65
C ARG A 394 -27.00 -22.36 -15.50
N SER A 395 -26.46 -21.70 -14.49
CA SER A 395 -25.00 -21.52 -14.36
C SER A 395 -24.31 -22.42 -13.31
N ALA A 396 -24.95 -23.51 -12.90
CA ALA A 396 -24.31 -24.56 -12.12
C ALA A 396 -24.19 -25.79 -13.00
N ASP A 397 -22.97 -26.11 -13.43
CA ASP A 397 -22.64 -27.41 -13.99
C ASP A 397 -22.65 -28.45 -12.84
N LEU A 398 -23.87 -28.77 -12.42
CA LEU A 398 -24.20 -29.63 -11.29
C LEU A 398 -23.74 -31.07 -11.54
N ASP A 399 -23.59 -31.50 -12.79
CA ASP A 399 -23.18 -32.86 -13.14
C ASP A 399 -21.68 -33.09 -12.96
N TYR A 400 -20.84 -32.09 -13.25
CA TYR A 400 -19.39 -32.14 -12.99
C TYR A 400 -19.07 -32.11 -11.49
N VAL A 401 -19.81 -31.27 -10.75
CA VAL A 401 -19.74 -31.17 -9.29
C VAL A 401 -20.23 -32.47 -8.65
N ARG A 402 -21.36 -33.02 -9.09
CA ARG A 402 -21.90 -34.32 -8.62
C ARG A 402 -20.92 -35.48 -8.87
N ALA A 403 -20.26 -35.54 -10.03
CA ALA A 403 -19.27 -36.58 -10.36
C ALA A 403 -17.95 -36.49 -9.54
N THR A 404 -17.58 -35.29 -9.10
CA THR A 404 -16.39 -35.08 -8.25
C THR A 404 -16.73 -35.26 -6.75
N LEU A 405 -17.97 -34.98 -6.36
CA LEU A 405 -18.51 -35.03 -5.00
C LEU A 405 -18.91 -36.42 -4.49
N GLU A 406 -19.11 -37.41 -5.37
CA GLU A 406 -19.47 -38.79 -4.97
C GLU A 406 -18.35 -39.57 -4.26
N ARG A 407 -17.13 -39.02 -4.18
CA ARG A 407 -15.95 -39.77 -3.75
C ARG A 407 -15.68 -39.76 -2.23
N ASN A 408 -16.25 -38.87 -1.41
CA ASN A 408 -15.96 -38.85 0.04
C ASN A 408 -17.03 -38.17 0.96
N PRO A 409 -18.14 -38.87 1.31
CA PRO A 409 -19.29 -38.29 2.02
C PRO A 409 -19.07 -37.96 3.51
N ALA A 410 -18.16 -38.64 4.21
CA ALA A 410 -17.91 -38.39 5.64
C ALA A 410 -17.19 -37.05 5.88
N ALA A 411 -16.27 -36.68 4.98
CA ALA A 411 -15.60 -35.38 5.03
C ALA A 411 -16.58 -34.21 4.82
N ARG A 412 -17.60 -34.42 3.96
CA ARG A 412 -18.64 -33.43 3.63
C ARG A 412 -19.51 -33.04 4.82
N ARG A 413 -20.01 -34.02 5.59
CA ARG A 413 -20.87 -33.73 6.76
C ARG A 413 -20.10 -33.02 7.87
N THR A 414 -18.86 -33.43 8.15
CA THR A 414 -18.00 -32.75 9.14
C THR A 414 -17.67 -31.31 8.73
N GLN A 415 -17.52 -31.04 7.44
CA GLN A 415 -17.25 -29.70 6.93
C GLN A 415 -18.51 -28.80 6.96
N LEU A 416 -19.66 -29.31 6.55
CA LEU A 416 -20.93 -28.56 6.60
C LEU A 416 -21.33 -28.18 8.03
N LEU A 417 -21.16 -29.08 9.01
CA LEU A 417 -21.44 -28.77 10.42
C LEU A 417 -20.52 -27.65 10.96
N ARG A 418 -19.27 -27.57 10.49
CA ARG A 418 -18.33 -26.51 10.90
C ARG A 418 -18.67 -25.15 10.29
N VAL A 419 -19.12 -25.13 9.03
CA VAL A 419 -19.56 -23.89 8.36
C VAL A 419 -20.87 -23.39 8.98
N GLN A 420 -21.78 -24.30 9.34
CA GLN A 420 -23.01 -24.00 10.08
C GLN A 420 -22.71 -23.30 11.41
N ASP A 421 -21.74 -23.78 12.19
CA ASP A 421 -21.39 -23.15 13.48
C ASP A 421 -20.77 -21.76 13.33
N ALA A 422 -20.01 -21.49 12.26
CA ALA A 422 -19.44 -20.18 11.99
C ALA A 422 -20.51 -19.13 11.64
N TYR A 423 -21.48 -19.48 10.79
CA TYR A 423 -22.57 -18.55 10.47
C TYR A 423 -23.52 -18.33 11.66
N ARG A 424 -23.69 -19.31 12.56
CA ARG A 424 -24.42 -19.10 13.82
C ARG A 424 -23.77 -18.03 14.71
N GLN A 425 -22.44 -17.97 14.74
CA GLN A 425 -21.70 -16.95 15.50
C GLN A 425 -21.81 -15.56 14.86
N ILE A 426 -21.78 -15.47 13.52
CA ILE A 426 -21.98 -14.21 12.79
C ILE A 426 -23.43 -13.72 12.97
N ALA A 427 -24.41 -14.62 12.96
CA ALA A 427 -25.80 -14.30 13.27
C ALA A 427 -26.00 -13.84 14.73
N ALA A 428 -25.06 -14.14 15.63
CA ALA A 428 -25.05 -13.67 17.01
C ALA A 428 -24.26 -12.36 17.23
N SER A 429 -23.62 -11.80 16.18
CA SER A 429 -22.74 -10.62 16.28
C SER A 429 -23.45 -9.29 16.53
N GLY A 430 -24.78 -9.25 16.44
CA GLY A 430 -25.60 -8.05 16.67
C GLY A 430 -25.55 -6.99 15.57
N VAL A 431 -24.83 -7.24 14.47
CA VAL A 431 -24.76 -6.35 13.30
C VAL A 431 -25.82 -6.75 12.30
N GLU A 432 -26.89 -5.96 12.19
CA GLU A 432 -28.16 -6.32 11.54
C GLU A 432 -28.02 -6.87 10.10
N ASP A 433 -27.13 -6.27 9.29
CA ASP A 433 -26.89 -6.73 7.92
C ASP A 433 -26.09 -8.04 7.84
N LEU A 434 -25.14 -8.24 8.76
CA LEU A 434 -24.41 -9.51 8.89
C LEU A 434 -25.33 -10.62 9.41
N VAL A 435 -26.25 -10.30 10.31
CA VAL A 435 -27.27 -11.25 10.82
C VAL A 435 -28.17 -11.71 9.68
N ARG A 436 -28.64 -10.78 8.83
CA ARG A 436 -29.52 -11.12 7.70
C ARG A 436 -28.83 -12.01 6.68
N HIS A 437 -27.59 -11.69 6.30
CA HIS A 437 -26.79 -12.49 5.37
C HIS A 437 -26.45 -13.87 5.96
N ALA A 438 -26.02 -13.93 7.22
CA ALA A 438 -25.69 -15.18 7.89
C ALA A 438 -26.90 -16.11 8.05
N THR A 439 -28.09 -15.55 8.29
CA THR A 439 -29.34 -16.33 8.42
C THR A 439 -29.74 -16.96 7.09
N ALA A 440 -29.60 -16.25 5.97
CA ALA A 440 -29.90 -16.80 4.64
C ALA A 440 -28.95 -17.96 4.30
N ARG A 441 -27.65 -17.81 4.60
CA ARG A 441 -26.66 -18.87 4.35
C ARG A 441 -26.81 -20.08 5.28
N LEU A 442 -27.24 -19.89 6.52
CA LEU A 442 -27.58 -21.01 7.42
C LEU A 442 -28.69 -21.89 6.84
N ALA A 443 -29.73 -21.29 6.27
CA ALA A 443 -30.85 -22.06 5.69
C ALA A 443 -30.40 -22.94 4.51
N GLU A 444 -29.47 -22.47 3.68
CA GLU A 444 -28.91 -23.23 2.56
C GLU A 444 -28.01 -24.39 3.05
N ILE A 445 -27.23 -24.16 4.11
CA ILE A 445 -26.36 -25.18 4.72
C ILE A 445 -27.20 -26.27 5.41
N ASP A 446 -28.27 -25.88 6.09
CA ASP A 446 -29.20 -26.79 6.77
C ASP A 446 -29.89 -27.72 5.75
N ALA A 447 -30.31 -27.18 4.60
CA ALA A 447 -30.86 -27.97 3.51
C ALA A 447 -29.82 -28.96 2.93
N ALA A 448 -28.58 -28.51 2.71
CA ALA A 448 -27.51 -29.36 2.21
C ALA A 448 -27.06 -30.47 3.20
N LEU A 449 -27.27 -30.28 4.50
CA LEU A 449 -27.06 -31.28 5.56
C LEU A 449 -28.22 -32.28 5.69
N ALA A 450 -29.41 -31.94 5.21
CA ALA A 450 -30.56 -32.84 5.23
C ALA A 450 -30.52 -33.87 4.08
N ASP A 451 -29.84 -33.53 2.98
CA ASP A 451 -29.70 -34.36 1.78
C ASP A 451 -28.55 -35.40 1.87
N HIS A 452 -27.78 -35.44 2.96
CA HIS A 452 -26.61 -36.32 3.19
C HIS A 452 -26.49 -36.82 4.63
#